data_AF-A0A656KLL5-F1
#
_entry.id   AF-A0A656KLL5-F1
#
_cell.length_a   1.000
_cell.length_b   1.000
_cell.length_c   1.000
_cell.angle_alpha   90.00
_cell.angle_beta   90.00
_cell.angle_gamma   90.00
#
_symmetry.space_group_name_H-M   'P 1'
#
loop_
_entity.id
_entity.type
_entity.pdbx_description
1 polymer ?
#
loop_
_entity_poly.entity_id
_entity_poly.type
_entity_poly.pdbx_seq_one_letter_code
_entity_poly.pdbx_strand_id
1 'polypeptide(L)'
;MAASSLVSEDERYQMSTQYKLWSFTSEALLELRSNTNRVAAERVREAVTRSRTNQNLTTEGAIVQKNSVSNNSVLEEEIDCLTVEEELKLVVFYCRQTIQLGDHLGLPSDVKATAIQYIKRFYITNSLMTYHPADILKTALFFATKTENFYFRLTKFADAIGKTTPEDVLASEFLLTQGLRFTFDVRHPYRALEGAIMELQAISKMGTPALPGDSSMTSKKPINMERRIKDAHKKARDYLKSSTLLTDVYFHFTPSQIMVSTLMISDEELTKWYIKLKFPGQEMQNLLSKVLNTIEKCAGMLKAIDPHSEPSTLERKELQGLAKKLKKCRNPEKMDLVGLQRAKREGDYGYGAKAMKKRKLAEETQQANTNDIFGPAIKIP
;
A
#
# COMPACT_ATOMS: atom_id res chain seq x y z
N MET A 1 -27.66 21.69 -30.72
CA MET A 1 -26.29 21.46 -30.22
C MET A 1 -26.41 20.94 -28.80
N ALA A 2 -26.11 19.66 -28.58
CA ALA A 2 -26.18 19.06 -27.26
C ALA A 2 -25.11 19.72 -26.38
N ALA A 3 -25.52 20.40 -25.32
CA ALA A 3 -24.61 20.79 -24.25
C ALA A 3 -24.01 19.49 -23.70
N SER A 4 -22.73 19.25 -23.95
CA SER A 4 -22.02 18.16 -23.28
C SER A 4 -22.15 18.43 -21.79
N SER A 5 -22.91 17.59 -21.07
CA SER A 5 -22.91 17.61 -19.61
C SER A 5 -21.47 17.38 -19.18
N LEU A 6 -20.79 18.45 -18.75
CA LEU A 6 -19.43 18.36 -18.22
C LEU A 6 -19.46 17.35 -17.08
N VAL A 7 -18.74 16.25 -17.26
CA VAL A 7 -18.57 15.22 -16.22
C VAL A 7 -18.05 15.90 -14.96
N SER A 8 -18.78 15.72 -13.86
CA SER A 8 -18.43 16.32 -12.57
C SER A 8 -17.07 15.83 -12.08
N GLU A 9 -16.43 16.57 -11.17
CA GLU A 9 -15.17 16.16 -10.56
C GLU A 9 -15.29 14.82 -9.83
N ASP A 10 -16.45 14.54 -9.23
CA ASP A 10 -16.73 13.29 -8.52
C ASP A 10 -16.82 12.11 -9.50
N GLU A 11 -17.57 12.25 -10.59
CA GLU A 11 -17.66 11.24 -11.64
C GLU A 11 -16.28 10.97 -12.28
N ARG A 12 -15.48 12.03 -12.47
CA ARG A 12 -14.10 11.90 -12.98
C ARG A 12 -13.19 11.15 -12.01
N TYR A 13 -13.35 11.37 -10.70
CA TYR A 13 -12.63 10.57 -9.72
C TYR A 13 -13.07 9.11 -9.74
N GLN A 14 -14.38 8.85 -9.82
CA GLN A 14 -14.95 7.50 -9.88
C GLN A 14 -14.53 6.72 -11.13
N MET A 15 -14.20 7.40 -12.23
CA MET A 15 -13.67 6.73 -13.42
C MET A 15 -12.24 6.18 -13.25
N SER A 16 -11.51 6.58 -12.21
CA SER A 16 -10.11 6.21 -12.01
C SER A 16 -9.91 4.79 -11.53
N THR A 17 -8.71 4.27 -11.81
CA THR A 17 -8.27 2.96 -11.30
C THR A 17 -8.17 2.95 -9.78
N GLN A 18 -7.79 4.06 -9.15
CA GLN A 18 -7.75 4.18 -7.69
C GLN A 18 -9.13 3.98 -7.06
N TYR A 19 -10.18 4.57 -7.63
CA TYR A 19 -11.54 4.35 -7.13
C TYR A 19 -12.02 2.93 -7.44
N LYS A 20 -11.93 2.51 -8.71
CA LYS A 20 -12.51 1.25 -9.19
C LYS A 20 -11.86 -0.01 -8.61
N LEU A 21 -10.57 0.04 -8.28
CA LEU A 21 -9.79 -1.14 -7.88
C LEU A 21 -9.16 -1.02 -6.49
N TRP A 22 -9.05 0.18 -5.91
CA TRP A 22 -8.32 0.39 -4.66
C TRP A 22 -9.09 1.25 -3.66
N SER A 23 -10.43 1.26 -3.76
CA SER A 23 -11.30 1.86 -2.75
C SER A 23 -12.28 0.80 -2.24
N PHE A 24 -12.34 0.62 -0.92
CA PHE A 24 -13.01 -0.49 -0.25
C PHE A 24 -13.80 0.01 0.96
N THR A 25 -14.87 -0.70 1.31
CA THR A 25 -15.41 -0.61 2.67
C THR A 25 -14.45 -1.27 3.67
N SER A 26 -14.61 -0.96 4.96
CA SER A 26 -13.80 -1.57 6.02
C SER A 26 -13.93 -3.10 6.04
N GLU A 27 -15.16 -3.61 5.84
CA GLU A 27 -15.45 -5.04 5.82
C GLU A 27 -14.80 -5.72 4.62
N ALA A 28 -14.90 -5.12 3.42
CA ALA A 28 -14.33 -5.68 2.20
C ALA A 28 -12.79 -5.74 2.26
N LEU A 29 -12.15 -4.70 2.81
CA LEU A 29 -10.69 -4.68 2.98
C LEU A 29 -10.23 -5.75 3.98
N LEU A 30 -10.97 -5.94 5.08
CA LEU A 30 -10.68 -7.00 6.06
C LEU A 30 -10.88 -8.39 5.46
N GLU A 31 -12.00 -8.63 4.76
CA GLU A 31 -12.27 -9.90 4.06
C GLU A 31 -11.12 -10.24 3.08
N LEU A 32 -10.68 -9.24 2.31
CA LEU A 32 -9.61 -9.40 1.33
C LEU A 32 -8.28 -9.79 2.00
N ARG A 33 -7.90 -9.11 3.08
CA ARG A 33 -6.69 -9.41 3.86
C ARG A 33 -6.75 -10.78 4.51
N SER A 34 -7.88 -11.12 5.13
CA SER A 34 -8.11 -12.43 5.75
C SER A 34 -8.01 -13.57 4.74
N ASN A 35 -8.58 -13.38 3.55
CA ASN A 35 -8.48 -14.36 2.48
C ASN A 35 -7.03 -14.51 1.96
N THR A 36 -6.33 -13.40 1.71
CA THR A 36 -4.92 -13.40 1.29
C THR A 36 -4.03 -14.11 2.31
N ASN A 37 -4.18 -13.79 3.60
CA ASN A 37 -3.42 -14.41 4.68
C ASN A 37 -3.70 -15.91 4.79
N ARG A 38 -4.97 -16.32 4.77
CA ARG A 38 -5.37 -17.73 4.86
C ARG A 38 -4.78 -18.56 3.71
N VAL A 39 -4.96 -18.10 2.47
CA VAL A 39 -4.43 -18.79 1.29
C VAL A 39 -2.90 -18.86 1.31
N ALA A 40 -2.23 -17.80 1.77
CA ALA A 40 -0.79 -17.81 1.91
C ALA A 40 -0.32 -18.79 2.98
N ALA A 41 -0.98 -18.85 4.14
CA ALA A 41 -0.66 -19.77 5.22
C ALA A 41 -0.79 -21.23 4.78
N GLU A 42 -1.88 -21.57 4.06
CA GLU A 42 -2.08 -22.90 3.44
C GLU A 42 -0.89 -23.26 2.52
N ARG A 43 -0.54 -22.36 1.60
CA ARG A 43 0.58 -22.58 0.65
C ARG A 43 1.94 -22.67 1.32
N VAL A 44 2.19 -21.87 2.35
CA VAL A 44 3.45 -21.92 3.12
C VAL A 44 3.57 -23.28 3.81
N ARG A 45 2.49 -23.75 4.45
CA ARG A 45 2.47 -25.08 5.08
C ARG A 45 2.78 -26.17 4.06
N GLU A 46 2.10 -26.17 2.92
CA GLU A 46 2.36 -27.12 1.84
C GLU A 46 3.79 -27.06 1.29
N ALA A 47 4.33 -25.87 1.06
CA ALA A 47 5.68 -25.68 0.53
C ALA A 47 6.77 -26.15 1.52
N VAL A 48 6.59 -25.87 2.82
CA VAL A 48 7.51 -26.34 3.86
C VAL A 48 7.45 -27.86 4.01
N THR A 49 6.26 -28.47 4.00
CA THR A 49 6.11 -29.92 4.01
C THR A 49 6.82 -30.56 2.83
N ARG A 50 6.60 -30.04 1.60
CA ARG A 50 7.30 -30.51 0.39
C ARG A 50 8.82 -30.37 0.50
N SER A 51 9.31 -29.26 1.03
CA SER A 51 10.76 -29.05 1.24
C SER A 51 11.35 -30.04 2.25
N ARG A 52 10.63 -30.36 3.34
CA ARG A 52 11.07 -31.34 4.35
C ARG A 52 11.11 -32.76 3.79
N THR A 53 10.07 -33.17 3.05
CA THR A 53 10.03 -34.49 2.39
C THR A 53 11.17 -34.66 1.39
N ASN A 54 11.46 -33.64 0.58
CA ASN A 54 12.56 -33.68 -0.38
C ASN A 54 13.94 -33.78 0.30
N GLN A 55 14.14 -33.08 1.43
CA GLN A 55 15.38 -33.18 2.21
C GLN A 55 15.57 -34.58 2.81
N ASN A 56 14.50 -35.21 3.30
CA ASN A 56 14.57 -36.58 3.83
C ASN A 56 14.93 -37.59 2.73
N LEU A 57 14.35 -37.46 1.53
CA LEU A 57 14.66 -38.31 0.37
C LEU A 57 16.11 -38.17 -0.11
N THR A 58 16.69 -36.97 -0.07
CA THR A 58 18.13 -36.77 -0.39
C THR A 58 19.07 -37.34 0.67
N THR A 59 18.60 -37.52 1.90
CA THR A 59 19.43 -38.04 3.01
C THR A 59 19.41 -39.57 3.06
N GLU A 60 18.30 -40.21 2.68
CA GLU A 60 18.21 -41.67 2.55
C GLU A 60 19.06 -42.24 1.40
N GLY A 61 19.44 -41.41 0.41
CA GLY A 61 20.41 -41.79 -0.63
C GLY A 61 21.87 -41.89 -0.15
N ALA A 62 22.18 -41.48 1.08
CA ALA A 62 23.54 -41.45 1.63
C ALA A 62 23.77 -42.40 2.81
N ILE A 63 22.76 -43.14 3.29
CA ILE A 63 22.91 -44.06 4.43
C ILE A 63 22.22 -45.39 4.14
N VAL A 64 22.93 -46.27 3.43
CA VAL A 64 22.65 -47.71 3.49
C VAL A 64 23.36 -48.27 4.71
N GLN A 65 22.57 -48.84 5.63
CA GLN A 65 22.91 -49.53 6.89
C GLN A 65 22.93 -48.68 8.17
N LYS A 66 21.78 -48.66 8.86
CA LYS A 66 21.61 -49.44 10.11
C LYS A 66 20.15 -49.54 10.52
N ASN A 67 19.71 -50.77 10.74
CA ASN A 67 18.46 -51.13 11.41
C ASN A 67 18.40 -50.52 12.81
N SER A 68 17.29 -49.83 13.13
CA SER A 68 16.56 -50.05 14.39
C SER A 68 15.26 -49.25 14.39
N VAL A 69 14.18 -49.99 14.59
CA VAL A 69 12.82 -49.54 14.92
C VAL A 69 12.84 -48.34 15.86
N SER A 70 12.24 -47.24 15.42
CA SER A 70 11.78 -46.15 16.30
C SER A 70 10.59 -45.49 15.62
N ASN A 71 9.40 -45.98 15.99
CA ASN A 71 8.14 -45.29 15.81
C ASN A 71 8.21 -43.94 16.52
N ASN A 72 8.74 -42.91 15.87
CA ASN A 72 8.49 -41.54 16.26
C ASN A 72 7.41 -41.00 15.32
N SER A 73 6.18 -40.98 15.82
CA SER A 73 5.16 -40.04 15.40
C SER A 73 5.79 -38.64 15.44
N VAL A 74 6.30 -38.17 14.30
CA VAL A 74 6.65 -36.77 14.12
C VAL A 74 5.33 -36.03 14.21
N LEU A 75 5.01 -35.58 15.42
CA LEU A 75 3.99 -34.57 15.64
C LEU A 75 4.38 -33.42 14.72
N GLU A 76 3.60 -33.22 13.68
CA GLU A 76 3.73 -32.09 12.77
C GLU A 76 3.70 -30.84 13.65
N GLU A 77 4.87 -30.26 13.97
CA GLU A 77 4.91 -28.93 14.56
C GLU A 77 4.20 -28.01 13.57
N GLU A 78 2.95 -27.68 13.90
CA GLU A 78 2.10 -26.83 13.08
C GLU A 78 2.84 -25.52 12.86
N ILE A 79 3.11 -25.19 11.59
CA ILE A 79 3.91 -24.01 11.25
C ILE A 79 3.11 -22.78 11.68
N ASP A 80 3.58 -22.12 12.72
CA ASP A 80 3.01 -20.89 13.26
C ASP A 80 3.14 -19.75 12.23
N CYS A 81 2.09 -19.59 11.42
CA CYS A 81 1.96 -18.58 10.40
C CYS A 81 1.53 -17.23 11.01
N LEU A 82 1.80 -16.14 10.31
CA LEU A 82 1.39 -14.81 10.76
C LEU A 82 -0.14 -14.68 10.74
N THR A 83 -0.71 -13.99 11.73
CA THR A 83 -2.11 -13.53 11.65
C THR A 83 -2.22 -12.27 10.78
N VAL A 84 -3.46 -11.89 10.44
CA VAL A 84 -3.73 -10.66 9.67
C VAL A 84 -3.21 -9.42 10.40
N GLU A 85 -3.42 -9.34 11.71
CA GLU A 85 -2.99 -8.23 12.56
C GLU A 85 -1.46 -8.16 12.63
N GLU A 86 -0.79 -9.30 12.76
CA GLU A 86 0.67 -9.41 12.75
C GLU A 86 1.26 -8.97 11.40
N GLU A 87 0.66 -9.40 10.29
CA GLU A 87 1.05 -8.93 8.95
C GLU A 87 0.88 -7.42 8.82
N LEU A 88 -0.23 -6.85 9.28
CA LEU A 88 -0.48 -5.40 9.21
C LEU A 88 0.54 -4.60 10.03
N LYS A 89 0.90 -5.06 11.23
CA LYS A 89 1.96 -4.42 12.05
C LYS A 89 3.29 -4.40 11.31
N LEU A 90 3.65 -5.51 10.65
CA LEU A 90 4.87 -5.57 9.84
C LEU A 90 4.79 -4.66 8.61
N VAL A 91 3.65 -4.61 7.90
CA VAL A 91 3.46 -3.69 6.75
C VAL A 91 3.68 -2.24 7.18
N VAL A 92 3.09 -1.81 8.29
CA VAL A 92 3.28 -0.44 8.82
C VAL A 92 4.75 -0.19 9.17
N PHE A 93 5.44 -1.15 9.78
CA PHE A 93 6.87 -1.06 10.06
C PHE A 93 7.72 -0.90 8.79
N TYR A 94 7.45 -1.69 7.74
CA TYR A 94 8.17 -1.57 6.47
C TYR A 94 7.79 -0.30 5.70
N CYS A 95 6.57 0.23 5.85
CA CYS A 95 6.21 1.55 5.33
C CYS A 95 7.05 2.66 6.00
N ARG A 96 7.23 2.62 7.33
CA ARG A 96 8.12 3.56 8.05
C ARG A 96 9.56 3.47 7.54
N GLN A 97 10.10 2.26 7.39
CA GLN A 97 11.44 2.08 6.82
C GLN A 97 11.55 2.62 5.38
N THR A 98 10.48 2.49 4.58
CA THR A 98 10.44 3.02 3.22
C THR A 98 10.47 4.54 3.21
N ILE A 99 9.77 5.20 4.14
CA ILE A 99 9.84 6.67 4.32
C ILE A 99 11.28 7.08 4.65
N GLN A 100 11.89 6.44 5.65
CA GLN A 100 13.26 6.73 6.10
C GLN A 100 14.29 6.51 4.99
N LEU A 101 14.14 5.42 4.22
CA LEU A 101 15.00 5.15 3.07
C LEU A 101 14.81 6.21 1.99
N GLY A 102 13.58 6.62 1.71
CA GLY A 102 13.29 7.69 0.77
C GLY A 102 13.89 9.03 1.18
N ASP A 103 13.88 9.34 2.50
CA ASP A 103 14.54 10.53 3.04
C ASP A 103 16.07 10.46 2.88
N HIS A 104 16.67 9.30 3.18
CA HIS A 104 18.09 9.06 2.97
C HIS A 104 18.51 9.24 1.51
N LEU A 105 17.65 8.81 0.57
CA LEU A 105 17.86 8.94 -0.87
C LEU A 105 17.49 10.31 -1.45
N GLY A 106 16.99 11.24 -0.62
CA GLY A 106 16.58 12.57 -1.07
C GLY A 106 15.36 12.58 -2.00
N LEU A 107 14.48 11.58 -1.88
CA LEU A 107 13.32 11.44 -2.77
C LEU A 107 12.19 12.44 -2.42
N PRO A 108 11.50 13.00 -3.43
CA PRO A 108 10.32 13.83 -3.22
C PRO A 108 9.21 13.13 -2.42
N SER A 109 8.33 13.92 -1.79
CA SER A 109 7.22 13.37 -1.00
C SER A 109 6.24 12.55 -1.83
N ASP A 110 5.95 12.97 -3.07
CA ASP A 110 5.06 12.25 -3.99
C ASP A 110 5.61 10.86 -4.36
N VAL A 111 6.93 10.77 -4.63
CA VAL A 111 7.62 9.50 -4.90
C VAL A 111 7.50 8.54 -3.72
N LYS A 112 7.78 9.03 -2.49
CA LYS A 112 7.68 8.22 -1.27
C LYS A 112 6.24 7.76 -1.02
N ALA A 113 5.27 8.64 -1.22
CA ALA A 113 3.86 8.33 -1.05
C ALA A 113 3.40 7.26 -2.05
N THR A 114 3.78 7.40 -3.33
CA THR A 114 3.50 6.42 -4.38
C THR A 114 4.09 5.06 -4.05
N ALA A 115 5.36 5.01 -3.62
CA ALA A 115 6.03 3.77 -3.23
C ALA A 115 5.28 3.05 -2.10
N ILE A 116 4.82 3.79 -1.09
CA ILE A 116 4.06 3.22 0.03
C ILE A 116 2.69 2.72 -0.43
N GLN A 117 2.02 3.44 -1.32
CA GLN A 117 0.76 2.96 -1.90
C GLN A 117 1.00 1.67 -2.70
N TYR A 118 2.11 1.55 -3.43
CA TYR A 118 2.45 0.31 -4.11
C TYR A 118 2.69 -0.85 -3.14
N ILE A 119 3.43 -0.62 -2.06
CA ILE A 119 3.66 -1.63 -1.01
C ILE A 119 2.32 -2.08 -0.42
N LYS A 120 1.45 -1.14 -0.03
CA LYS A 120 0.16 -1.46 0.59
C LYS A 120 -0.77 -2.20 -0.37
N ARG A 121 -0.90 -1.74 -1.62
CA ARG A 121 -1.69 -2.42 -2.66
C ARG A 121 -1.18 -3.83 -2.90
N PHE A 122 0.14 -3.99 -3.01
CA PHE A 122 0.77 -5.30 -3.19
C PHE A 122 0.47 -6.26 -2.04
N TYR A 123 0.57 -5.80 -0.78
CA TYR A 123 0.36 -6.63 0.41
C TYR A 123 -1.10 -6.81 0.84
N ILE A 124 -2.05 -6.23 0.12
CA ILE A 124 -3.47 -6.58 0.28
C ILE A 124 -3.81 -7.85 -0.52
N THR A 125 -3.16 -8.04 -1.67
CA THR A 125 -3.38 -9.19 -2.56
C THR A 125 -2.30 -10.26 -2.44
N ASN A 126 -1.20 -9.98 -1.74
CA ASN A 126 -0.10 -10.91 -1.47
C ASN A 126 0.25 -10.89 0.02
N SER A 127 0.73 -12.00 0.57
CA SER A 127 1.17 -12.07 1.98
C SER A 127 2.68 -11.84 2.11
N LEU A 128 3.08 -11.29 3.26
CA LEU A 128 4.48 -11.15 3.66
C LEU A 128 5.19 -12.49 3.76
N MET A 129 4.45 -13.55 4.09
CA MET A 129 4.96 -14.92 4.16
C MET A 129 5.37 -15.46 2.78
N THR A 130 4.79 -14.91 1.71
CA THR A 130 5.12 -15.29 0.33
C THR A 130 6.27 -14.45 -0.23
N TYR A 131 6.17 -13.12 -0.13
CA TYR A 131 7.15 -12.19 -0.68
C TYR A 131 7.68 -11.27 0.41
N HIS A 132 8.98 -11.33 0.67
CA HIS A 132 9.57 -10.59 1.79
C HIS A 132 9.61 -9.08 1.50
N PRO A 133 9.17 -8.24 2.45
CA PRO A 133 9.03 -6.79 2.24
C PRO A 133 10.33 -6.04 1.99
N ALA A 134 11.47 -6.53 2.47
CA ALA A 134 12.76 -5.91 2.15
C ALA A 134 13.10 -5.94 0.65
N ASP A 135 12.59 -6.92 -0.10
CA ASP A 135 12.83 -7.05 -1.53
C ASP A 135 11.82 -6.19 -2.32
N ILE A 136 10.55 -6.22 -1.88
CA ILE A 136 9.47 -5.46 -2.48
C ILE A 136 9.65 -3.94 -2.26
N LEU A 137 10.09 -3.49 -1.08
CA LEU A 137 10.16 -2.06 -0.77
C LEU A 137 11.19 -1.33 -1.64
N LYS A 138 12.36 -1.95 -1.90
CA LYS A 138 13.41 -1.35 -2.73
C LYS A 138 12.91 -1.18 -4.16
N THR A 139 12.25 -2.22 -4.65
CA THR A 139 11.63 -2.26 -5.97
C THR A 139 10.51 -1.24 -6.08
N ALA A 140 9.62 -1.16 -5.09
CA ALA A 140 8.51 -0.21 -5.07
C ALA A 140 9.00 1.25 -5.03
N LEU A 141 10.05 1.53 -4.26
CA LEU A 141 10.65 2.86 -4.19
C LEU A 141 11.29 3.25 -5.52
N PHE A 142 12.07 2.37 -6.13
CA PHE A 142 12.65 2.61 -7.45
C PHE A 142 11.57 2.74 -8.54
N PHE A 143 10.56 1.87 -8.54
CA PHE A 143 9.47 1.90 -9.50
C PHE A 143 8.65 3.19 -9.39
N ALA A 144 8.41 3.68 -8.18
CA ALA A 144 7.76 4.98 -7.96
C ALA A 144 8.53 6.15 -8.57
N THR A 145 9.87 6.10 -8.62
CA THR A 145 10.65 7.14 -9.32
C THR A 145 10.31 7.19 -10.82
N LYS A 146 10.05 6.02 -11.43
CA LYS A 146 9.67 5.93 -12.85
C LYS A 146 8.28 6.51 -13.08
N THR A 147 7.31 6.19 -12.23
CA THR A 147 5.91 6.57 -12.42
C THR A 147 5.64 8.04 -12.08
N GLU A 148 6.36 8.60 -11.11
CA GLU A 148 6.30 10.03 -10.74
C GLU A 148 7.24 10.92 -11.58
N ASN A 149 7.83 10.39 -12.67
CA ASN A 149 8.76 11.10 -13.55
C ASN A 149 9.99 11.70 -12.84
N PHE A 150 10.45 11.08 -11.76
CA PHE A 150 11.67 11.44 -11.06
C PHE A 150 12.83 10.57 -11.56
N TYR A 151 13.73 11.12 -12.37
CA TYR A 151 14.84 10.33 -12.87
C TYR A 151 15.84 9.97 -11.76
N PHE A 152 15.96 8.68 -11.44
CA PHE A 152 17.02 8.13 -10.60
C PHE A 152 17.72 6.99 -11.36
N ARG A 153 19.04 7.11 -11.55
CA ARG A 153 19.81 6.04 -12.19
C ARG A 153 19.85 4.80 -11.29
N LEU A 154 19.48 3.64 -11.83
CA LEU A 154 19.41 2.37 -11.09
C LEU A 154 20.72 2.02 -10.36
N THR A 155 21.88 2.16 -11.00
CA THR A 155 23.16 1.86 -10.36
C THR A 155 23.40 2.75 -9.14
N LYS A 156 23.23 4.07 -9.29
CA LYS A 156 23.32 5.02 -8.17
C LYS A 156 22.32 4.72 -7.05
N PHE A 157 21.11 4.29 -7.40
CA PHE A 157 20.08 3.92 -6.43
C PHE A 157 20.52 2.69 -5.61
N ALA A 158 20.99 1.64 -6.29
CA ALA A 158 21.49 0.43 -5.65
C ALA A 158 22.72 0.72 -4.77
N ASP A 159 23.67 1.51 -5.30
CA ASP A 159 24.89 1.92 -4.61
C ASP A 159 24.58 2.73 -3.34
N ALA A 160 23.60 3.64 -3.39
CA ALA A 160 23.19 4.45 -2.24
C ALA A 160 22.56 3.61 -1.10
N ILE A 161 22.02 2.43 -1.42
CA ILE A 161 21.53 1.46 -0.41
C ILE A 161 22.69 0.58 0.11
N GLY A 162 23.77 0.45 -0.65
CA GLY A 162 25.01 -0.25 -0.29
C GLY A 162 24.94 -1.77 -0.46
N LYS A 163 24.01 -2.46 0.22
CA LYS A 163 23.88 -3.93 0.19
C LYS A 163 22.87 -4.45 -0.83
N THR A 164 22.75 -3.77 -1.96
CA THR A 164 21.75 -4.07 -2.98
C THR A 164 22.39 -3.96 -4.35
N THR A 165 22.18 -4.96 -5.20
CA THR A 165 22.58 -4.93 -6.60
C THR A 165 21.44 -4.38 -7.47
N PRO A 166 21.72 -3.84 -8.67
CA PRO A 166 20.69 -3.48 -9.65
C PRO A 166 19.71 -4.64 -9.91
N GLU A 167 20.20 -5.87 -9.96
CA GLU A 167 19.41 -7.09 -10.19
C GLU A 167 18.40 -7.32 -9.07
N ASP A 168 18.78 -7.09 -7.80
CA ASP A 168 17.87 -7.23 -6.65
C ASP A 168 16.65 -6.30 -6.75
N VAL A 169 16.86 -5.08 -7.26
CA VAL A 169 15.79 -4.09 -7.46
C VAL A 169 14.90 -4.48 -8.65
N LEU A 170 15.47 -5.07 -9.69
CA LEU A 170 14.73 -5.49 -10.89
C LEU A 170 14.02 -6.84 -10.74
N ALA A 171 14.47 -7.68 -9.80
CA ALA A 171 13.95 -9.03 -9.56
C ALA A 171 12.44 -9.03 -9.32
N SER A 172 11.97 -8.06 -8.53
CA SER A 172 10.57 -7.98 -8.11
C SER A 172 9.75 -7.00 -8.96
N GLU A 173 10.33 -6.37 -9.99
CA GLU A 173 9.65 -5.26 -10.70
C GLU A 173 8.37 -5.76 -11.37
N PHE A 174 8.48 -6.82 -12.18
CA PHE A 174 7.30 -7.38 -12.85
C PHE A 174 6.30 -7.95 -11.84
N LEU A 175 6.78 -8.64 -10.81
CA LEU A 175 5.93 -9.16 -9.73
C LEU A 175 5.13 -8.04 -9.05
N LEU A 176 5.79 -6.92 -8.74
CA LEU A 176 5.13 -5.74 -8.19
C LEU A 176 4.07 -5.23 -9.16
N THR A 177 4.39 -5.04 -10.45
CA THR A 177 3.40 -4.55 -11.43
C THR A 177 2.17 -5.44 -11.56
N GLN A 178 2.35 -6.76 -11.44
CA GLN A 178 1.26 -7.74 -11.42
C GLN A 178 0.40 -7.58 -10.16
N GLY A 179 1.03 -7.48 -8.98
CA GLY A 179 0.31 -7.23 -7.72
C GLY A 179 -0.43 -5.88 -7.71
N LEU A 180 0.09 -4.88 -8.43
CA LEU A 180 -0.57 -3.59 -8.65
C LEU A 180 -1.63 -3.61 -9.75
N ARG A 181 -1.86 -4.75 -10.40
CA ARG A 181 -2.79 -4.90 -11.54
C ARG A 181 -2.55 -3.86 -12.63
N PHE A 182 -1.28 -3.51 -12.86
CA PHE A 182 -0.85 -2.49 -13.82
C PHE A 182 -1.49 -1.10 -13.61
N THR A 183 -1.87 -0.77 -12.37
CA THR A 183 -2.52 0.50 -12.04
C THR A 183 -1.58 1.43 -11.28
N PHE A 184 -0.82 2.20 -12.06
CA PHE A 184 0.28 3.00 -11.54
C PHE A 184 -0.11 4.42 -11.15
N ASP A 185 -1.24 4.94 -11.66
CA ASP A 185 -1.77 6.26 -11.28
C ASP A 185 -2.24 6.24 -9.81
N VAL A 186 -1.58 7.05 -8.98
CA VAL A 186 -1.89 7.25 -7.57
C VAL A 186 -2.15 8.74 -7.35
N ARG A 187 -3.34 9.06 -6.86
CA ARG A 187 -3.75 10.43 -6.58
C ARG A 187 -3.46 10.78 -5.14
N HIS A 188 -2.55 11.72 -4.96
CA HIS A 188 -2.15 12.21 -3.65
C HIS A 188 -2.88 13.49 -3.23
N PRO A 189 -3.14 13.68 -1.92
CA PRO A 189 -3.79 14.87 -1.37
C PRO A 189 -2.87 16.11 -1.30
N TYR A 190 -1.57 16.00 -1.65
CA TYR A 190 -0.61 17.10 -1.51
C TYR A 190 -1.00 18.33 -2.33
N ARG A 191 -1.30 18.14 -3.62
CA ARG A 191 -1.74 19.24 -4.49
C ARG A 191 -3.10 19.81 -4.07
N ALA A 192 -3.98 18.97 -3.55
CA ALA A 192 -5.27 19.42 -3.03
C ALA A 192 -5.09 20.34 -1.81
N LEU A 193 -4.10 20.05 -0.95
CA LEU A 193 -3.80 20.90 0.21
C LEU A 193 -3.31 22.27 -0.26
N GLU A 194 -2.36 22.32 -1.20
CA GLU A 194 -1.87 23.61 -1.72
C GLU A 194 -3.00 24.42 -2.36
N GLY A 195 -3.88 23.77 -3.15
CA GLY A 195 -5.06 24.42 -3.73
C GLY A 195 -6.03 24.98 -2.69
N ALA A 196 -6.36 24.19 -1.66
CA ALA A 196 -7.25 24.64 -0.59
C ALA A 196 -6.66 25.81 0.22
N ILE A 197 -5.35 25.79 0.47
CA ILE A 197 -4.66 26.89 1.16
C ILE A 197 -4.64 28.15 0.29
N MET A 198 -4.38 28.04 -1.01
CA MET A 198 -4.46 29.16 -1.95
C MET A 198 -5.85 29.79 -1.95
N GLU A 199 -6.90 28.97 -1.98
CA GLU A 199 -8.27 29.44 -1.95
C GLU A 199 -8.63 30.12 -0.61
N LEU A 200 -8.27 29.51 0.53
CA LEU A 200 -8.44 30.12 1.85
C LEU A 200 -7.73 31.47 1.96
N GLN A 201 -6.51 31.59 1.42
CA GLN A 201 -5.78 32.85 1.38
C GLN A 201 -6.45 33.90 0.49
N ALA A 202 -6.97 33.50 -0.67
CA ALA A 202 -7.71 34.39 -1.57
C ALA A 202 -9.00 34.92 -0.91
N ILE A 203 -9.77 34.05 -0.25
CA ILE A 203 -10.98 34.45 0.50
C ILE A 203 -10.60 35.38 1.66
N SER A 204 -9.49 35.10 2.36
CA SER A 204 -9.00 35.94 3.46
C SER A 204 -8.66 37.35 2.98
N LYS A 205 -7.80 37.46 1.96
CA LYS A 205 -7.15 38.71 1.54
C LYS A 205 -7.91 39.49 0.47
N MET A 206 -8.41 38.79 -0.55
CA MET A 206 -8.93 39.39 -1.78
C MET A 206 -10.47 39.47 -1.78
N GLY A 207 -11.14 38.86 -0.80
CA GLY A 207 -12.60 38.83 -0.75
C GLY A 207 -13.23 38.10 -1.94
N THR A 208 -12.49 37.19 -2.57
CA THR A 208 -12.99 36.37 -3.68
C THR A 208 -14.19 35.55 -3.23
N PRO A 209 -15.24 35.44 -4.08
CA PRO A 209 -16.36 34.55 -3.80
C PRO A 209 -15.91 33.12 -3.54
N ALA A 210 -16.57 32.45 -2.60
CA ALA A 210 -16.26 31.06 -2.26
C ALA A 210 -16.67 30.07 -3.36
N LEU A 211 -17.60 30.46 -4.23
CA LEU A 211 -18.06 29.68 -5.36
C LEU A 211 -18.02 30.50 -6.65
N PRO A 212 -17.69 29.88 -7.80
CA PRO A 212 -17.75 30.55 -9.10
C PRO A 212 -19.18 31.08 -9.37
N GLY A 213 -19.31 32.37 -9.65
CA GLY A 213 -20.60 33.00 -9.99
C GLY A 213 -21.48 33.41 -8.81
N ASP A 214 -21.06 33.17 -7.57
CA ASP A 214 -21.76 33.70 -6.39
C ASP A 214 -21.32 35.15 -6.09
N SER A 215 -22.28 36.03 -5.82
CA SER A 215 -22.05 37.42 -5.40
C SER A 215 -22.31 37.62 -3.90
N SER A 216 -22.69 36.56 -3.18
CA SER A 216 -23.04 36.65 -1.76
C SER A 216 -21.81 36.94 -0.90
N MET A 217 -21.93 37.96 -0.03
CA MET A 217 -20.92 38.33 0.95
C MET A 217 -20.75 37.17 1.95
N THR A 218 -19.53 36.64 2.01
CA THR A 218 -19.12 35.56 2.91
C THR A 218 -19.54 35.81 4.36
N SER A 219 -20.03 34.76 5.02
CA SER A 219 -20.26 34.67 6.47
C SER A 219 -19.12 35.30 7.28
N LYS A 220 -19.42 35.83 8.49
CA LYS A 220 -18.43 36.46 9.39
C LYS A 220 -17.12 35.67 9.42
N LYS A 221 -16.03 36.27 8.93
CA LYS A 221 -14.73 35.61 8.79
C LYS A 221 -14.17 35.22 10.16
N PRO A 222 -13.49 34.07 10.29
CA PRO A 222 -12.78 33.70 11.51
C PRO A 222 -11.72 34.75 11.89
N ILE A 223 -11.57 34.98 13.20
CA ILE A 223 -10.55 35.91 13.73
C ILE A 223 -9.15 35.32 13.45
N ASN A 224 -8.18 36.18 13.11
CA ASN A 224 -6.78 35.80 12.84
C ASN A 224 -6.61 34.74 11.74
N MET A 225 -7.48 34.76 10.73
CA MET A 225 -7.56 33.77 9.65
C MET A 225 -6.20 33.51 8.97
N GLU A 226 -5.40 34.54 8.66
CA GLU A 226 -4.11 34.36 7.98
C GLU A 226 -3.10 33.53 8.78
N ARG A 227 -3.02 33.77 10.10
CA ARG A 227 -2.15 33.00 10.99
C ARG A 227 -2.65 31.57 11.12
N ARG A 228 -3.96 31.40 11.33
CA ARG A 228 -4.61 30.08 11.42
C ARG A 228 -4.38 29.25 10.17
N ILE A 229 -4.48 29.84 8.97
CA ILE A 229 -4.20 29.16 7.70
C ILE A 229 -2.75 28.67 7.64
N LYS A 230 -1.77 29.50 8.01
CA LYS A 230 -0.35 29.11 7.99
C LYS A 230 -0.06 27.98 8.97
N ASP A 231 -0.57 28.07 10.19
CA ASP A 231 -0.39 27.05 11.23
C ASP A 231 -1.08 25.74 10.81
N ALA A 232 -2.29 25.83 10.26
CA ALA A 232 -3.03 24.68 9.74
C ALA A 232 -2.34 24.02 8.55
N HIS A 233 -1.75 24.80 7.63
CA HIS A 233 -1.01 24.28 6.49
C HIS A 233 0.19 23.44 6.91
N LYS A 234 0.99 23.94 7.87
CA LYS A 234 2.15 23.23 8.39
C LYS A 234 1.74 21.90 9.02
N LYS A 235 0.78 21.94 9.95
CA LYS A 235 0.31 20.75 10.66
C LYS A 235 -0.34 19.74 9.72
N ALA A 236 -1.18 20.18 8.78
CA ALA A 236 -1.80 19.30 7.79
C ALA A 236 -0.75 18.60 6.92
N ARG A 237 0.29 19.33 6.50
CA ARG A 237 1.40 18.76 5.72
C ARG A 237 2.14 17.65 6.46
N ASP A 238 2.33 17.78 7.77
CA ASP A 238 2.98 16.76 8.59
C ASP A 238 2.12 15.47 8.65
N TYR A 239 0.80 15.60 8.82
CA TYR A 239 -0.13 14.47 8.72
C TYR A 239 -0.12 13.81 7.34
N LEU A 240 -0.11 14.60 6.26
CA LEU A 240 -0.05 14.08 4.89
C LEU A 240 1.27 13.35 4.58
N LYS A 241 2.39 13.72 5.22
CA LYS A 241 3.69 13.08 5.01
C LYS A 241 3.95 11.88 5.92
N SER A 242 3.14 11.69 6.95
CA SER A 242 3.31 10.62 7.93
C SER A 242 2.04 9.78 8.05
N SER A 243 1.06 10.20 8.86
CA SER A 243 -0.13 9.42 9.20
C SER A 243 -0.90 8.87 7.99
N THR A 244 -1.08 9.66 6.92
CA THR A 244 -1.79 9.16 5.72
C THR A 244 -1.09 7.98 5.03
N LEU A 245 0.24 7.92 5.16
CA LEU A 245 1.06 6.87 4.56
C LEU A 245 1.12 5.62 5.46
N LEU A 246 0.79 5.75 6.75
CA LEU A 246 0.86 4.66 7.72
C LEU A 246 -0.52 4.06 8.05
N THR A 247 -1.61 4.75 7.71
CA THR A 247 -3.00 4.30 7.90
C THR A 247 -3.66 3.85 6.59
N ASP A 248 -4.82 3.22 6.67
CA ASP A 248 -5.57 2.73 5.49
C ASP A 248 -6.44 3.78 4.82
N VAL A 249 -6.21 5.07 5.10
CA VAL A 249 -7.09 6.16 4.63
C VAL A 249 -7.24 6.24 3.10
N TYR A 250 -6.20 5.86 2.35
CA TYR A 250 -6.25 5.84 0.87
C TYR A 250 -7.23 4.81 0.30
N PHE A 251 -7.55 3.78 1.08
CA PHE A 251 -8.50 2.73 0.68
C PHE A 251 -9.95 3.12 0.99
N HIS A 252 -10.19 4.08 1.88
CA HIS A 252 -11.54 4.40 2.35
C HIS A 252 -12.02 5.79 1.94
N PHE A 253 -11.10 6.71 1.65
CA PHE A 253 -11.41 8.12 1.45
C PHE A 253 -10.73 8.68 0.19
N THR A 254 -11.37 9.68 -0.41
CA THR A 254 -10.81 10.38 -1.58
C THR A 254 -9.66 11.30 -1.16
N PRO A 255 -8.75 11.68 -2.08
CA PRO A 255 -7.68 12.63 -1.77
C PRO A 255 -8.19 13.98 -1.22
N SER A 256 -9.35 14.46 -1.69
CA SER A 256 -9.97 15.68 -1.17
C SER A 256 -10.49 15.49 0.26
N GLN A 257 -11.13 14.35 0.56
CA GLN A 257 -11.56 14.02 1.93
C GLN A 257 -10.37 13.92 2.87
N ILE A 258 -9.31 13.19 2.48
CA ILE A 258 -8.08 13.06 3.28
C ILE A 258 -7.46 14.44 3.56
N MET A 259 -7.36 15.28 2.53
CA MET A 259 -6.84 16.65 2.67
C MET A 259 -7.68 17.47 3.66
N VAL A 260 -9.00 17.53 3.48
CA VAL A 260 -9.88 18.29 4.37
C VAL A 260 -9.84 17.73 5.79
N SER A 261 -9.73 16.42 5.97
CA SER A 261 -9.55 15.80 7.29
C SER A 261 -8.26 16.21 7.97
N THR A 262 -7.15 16.36 7.25
CA THR A 262 -5.92 16.91 7.84
C THR A 262 -6.04 18.38 8.24
N LEU A 263 -6.80 19.18 7.48
CA LEU A 263 -7.15 20.54 7.88
C LEU A 263 -8.07 20.54 9.11
N MET A 264 -9.05 19.63 9.17
CA MET A 264 -9.96 19.46 10.32
C MET A 264 -9.21 19.13 11.61
N ILE A 265 -8.18 18.28 11.53
CA ILE A 265 -7.29 17.96 12.67
C ILE A 265 -6.45 19.18 13.09
N SER A 266 -6.13 20.04 12.13
CA SER A 266 -5.25 21.18 12.36
C SER A 266 -5.99 22.37 12.92
N ASP A 267 -7.16 22.67 12.36
CA ASP A 267 -8.06 23.75 12.76
C ASP A 267 -9.51 23.38 12.38
N GLU A 268 -10.27 22.93 13.38
CA GLU A 268 -11.63 22.44 13.20
C GLU A 268 -12.61 23.56 12.79
N GLU A 269 -12.56 24.71 13.46
CA GLU A 269 -13.52 25.80 13.19
C GLU A 269 -13.28 26.40 11.80
N LEU A 270 -12.01 26.62 11.42
CA LEU A 270 -11.66 27.15 10.10
C LEU A 270 -12.13 26.20 9.01
N THR A 271 -11.93 24.89 9.21
CA THR A 271 -12.32 23.87 8.24
C THR A 271 -13.84 23.75 8.13
N LYS A 272 -14.56 23.70 9.26
CA LYS A 272 -16.05 23.67 9.26
C LYS A 272 -16.63 24.91 8.59
N TRP A 273 -16.06 26.08 8.85
CA TRP A 273 -16.44 27.33 8.18
C TRP A 273 -16.19 27.25 6.67
N TYR A 274 -14.99 26.83 6.26
CA TYR A 274 -14.60 26.70 4.86
C TYR A 274 -15.51 25.75 4.07
N ILE A 275 -15.82 24.58 4.64
CA ILE A 275 -16.70 23.61 4.00
C ILE A 275 -18.14 24.15 3.90
N LYS A 276 -18.67 24.81 4.94
CA LYS A 276 -20.00 25.41 4.87
C LYS A 276 -20.16 26.41 3.72
N LEU A 277 -19.11 27.15 3.38
CA LEU A 277 -19.13 28.08 2.23
C LEU A 277 -19.32 27.38 0.88
N LYS A 278 -18.97 26.09 0.78
CA LYS A 278 -19.07 25.30 -0.46
C LYS A 278 -20.44 24.66 -0.67
N PHE A 279 -21.31 24.68 0.34
CA PHE A 279 -22.66 24.09 0.29
C PHE A 279 -23.72 25.16 0.60
N PRO A 280 -23.96 26.12 -0.32
CA PRO A 280 -24.99 27.13 -0.14
C PRO A 280 -26.38 26.50 -0.22
N GLY A 281 -27.31 26.98 0.61
CA GLY A 281 -28.70 26.58 0.57
C GLY A 281 -29.09 25.44 1.51
N GLN A 282 -30.40 25.33 1.75
CA GLN A 282 -30.98 24.37 2.70
C GLN A 282 -31.07 22.95 2.12
N GLU A 283 -31.18 22.84 0.80
CA GLU A 283 -31.30 21.57 0.07
C GLU A 283 -30.02 20.72 0.16
N MET A 284 -28.85 21.36 0.29
CA MET A 284 -27.56 20.68 0.40
C MET A 284 -27.18 20.28 1.84
N GLN A 285 -28.01 20.59 2.84
CA GLN A 285 -27.67 20.34 4.26
C GLN A 285 -27.47 18.84 4.55
N ASN A 286 -28.30 17.98 3.96
CA ASN A 286 -28.16 16.54 4.11
C ASN A 286 -26.82 16.04 3.54
N LEU A 287 -26.39 16.60 2.41
CA LEU A 287 -25.09 16.26 1.80
C LEU A 287 -23.93 16.81 2.64
N LEU A 288 -24.02 18.06 3.11
CA LEU A 288 -23.05 18.66 4.00
C LEU A 288 -22.84 17.83 5.27
N SER A 289 -23.92 17.38 5.94
CA SER A 289 -23.83 16.53 7.11
C SER A 289 -23.14 15.19 6.80
N LYS A 290 -23.44 14.57 5.65
CA LYS A 290 -22.75 13.35 5.20
C LYS A 290 -21.26 13.60 4.97
N VAL A 291 -20.91 14.69 4.29
CA VAL A 291 -19.52 15.07 4.00
C VAL A 291 -18.74 15.32 5.30
N LEU A 292 -19.29 16.09 6.24
CA LEU A 292 -18.66 16.35 7.53
C LEU A 292 -18.47 15.08 8.35
N ASN A 293 -19.46 14.18 8.39
CA ASN A 293 -19.34 12.89 9.06
C ASN A 293 -18.22 12.02 8.43
N THR A 294 -18.12 12.00 7.09
CA THR A 294 -17.03 11.31 6.39
C THR A 294 -15.66 11.91 6.73
N ILE A 295 -15.56 13.24 6.77
CA ILE A 295 -14.33 13.95 7.14
C ILE A 295 -13.93 13.65 8.59
N GLU A 296 -14.89 13.61 9.52
CA GLU A 296 -14.65 13.29 10.93
C GLU A 296 -14.20 11.83 11.11
N LYS A 297 -14.79 10.87 10.39
CA LYS A 297 -14.33 9.47 10.37
C LYS A 297 -12.89 9.35 9.84
N CYS A 298 -12.58 10.04 8.74
CA CYS A 298 -11.23 10.04 8.18
C CYS A 298 -10.23 10.71 9.13
N ALA A 299 -10.60 11.82 9.77
CA ALA A 299 -9.78 12.48 10.79
C ALA A 299 -9.53 11.57 12.00
N GLY A 300 -10.52 10.79 12.43
CA GLY A 300 -10.37 9.78 13.47
C GLY A 300 -9.32 8.73 13.12
N MET A 301 -9.36 8.20 11.89
CA MET A 301 -8.37 7.24 11.40
C MET A 301 -6.96 7.86 11.33
N LEU A 302 -6.83 9.11 10.88
CA LEU A 302 -5.55 9.82 10.82
C LEU A 302 -4.96 10.11 12.20
N LYS A 303 -5.79 10.39 13.21
CA LYS A 303 -5.33 10.61 14.59
C LYS A 303 -4.81 9.34 15.26
N ALA A 304 -5.08 8.15 14.73
CA ALA A 304 -4.59 6.89 15.27
C ALA A 304 -3.06 6.78 15.23
N ILE A 305 -2.41 7.50 14.30
CA ILE A 305 -0.95 7.56 14.20
C ILE A 305 -0.54 9.03 14.25
N ASP A 306 0.10 9.42 15.35
CA ASP A 306 0.65 10.77 15.47
C ASP A 306 1.86 10.93 14.53
N PRO A 307 1.95 12.03 13.74
CA PRO A 307 3.03 12.25 12.79
C PRO A 307 4.45 12.19 13.38
N HIS A 308 4.60 12.53 14.66
CA HIS A 308 5.86 12.58 15.39
C HIS A 308 6.06 11.38 16.32
N SER A 309 5.13 10.42 16.35
CA SER A 309 5.26 9.22 17.17
C SER A 309 6.32 8.27 16.61
N GLU A 310 7.31 7.96 17.45
CA GLU A 310 8.26 6.89 17.22
C GLU A 310 7.75 5.58 17.85
N PRO A 311 8.06 4.40 17.26
CA PRO A 311 7.69 3.13 17.86
C PRO A 311 8.32 2.99 19.25
N SER A 312 7.48 2.68 20.23
CA SER A 312 7.88 2.42 21.61
C SER A 312 8.85 1.23 21.73
N THR A 313 9.54 1.12 22.86
CA THR A 313 10.45 -0.01 23.12
C THR A 313 9.72 -1.35 23.12
N LEU A 314 8.46 -1.38 23.56
CA LEU A 314 7.60 -2.57 23.52
C LEU A 314 7.27 -2.97 22.09
N GLU A 315 6.80 -2.02 21.26
CA GLU A 315 6.47 -2.27 19.85
C GLU A 315 7.71 -2.74 19.07
N ARG A 316 8.88 -2.17 19.34
CA ARG A 316 10.14 -2.62 18.72
C ARG A 316 10.46 -4.08 19.08
N LYS A 317 10.26 -4.49 20.34
CA LYS A 317 10.44 -5.89 20.76
C LYS A 317 9.43 -6.82 20.11
N GLU A 318 8.16 -6.40 20.03
CA GLU A 318 7.11 -7.14 19.34
C GLU A 318 7.47 -7.34 17.86
N LEU A 319 7.85 -6.28 17.15
CA LEU A 319 8.26 -6.32 15.74
C LEU A 319 9.47 -7.23 15.51
N GLN A 320 10.43 -7.27 16.45
CA GLN A 320 11.55 -8.22 16.39
C GLN A 320 11.07 -9.68 16.55
N GLY A 321 10.10 -9.92 17.42
CA GLY A 321 9.44 -11.23 17.55
C GLY A 321 8.74 -11.63 16.25
N LEU A 322 7.96 -10.72 15.67
CA LEU A 322 7.26 -10.94 14.40
C LEU A 322 8.23 -11.16 13.23
N ALA A 323 9.36 -10.44 13.17
CA ALA A 323 10.37 -10.67 12.15
C ALA A 323 11.02 -12.07 12.28
N LYS A 324 11.24 -12.55 13.50
CA LYS A 324 11.71 -13.93 13.74
C LYS A 324 10.65 -14.96 13.34
N LYS A 325 9.38 -14.69 13.62
CA LYS A 325 8.25 -15.53 13.20
C LYS A 325 8.15 -15.60 11.67
N LEU A 326 8.15 -14.45 10.99
CA LEU A 326 8.15 -14.35 9.53
C LEU A 326 9.31 -15.14 8.90
N LYS A 327 10.50 -15.10 9.50
CA LYS A 327 11.65 -15.87 9.01
C LYS A 327 11.40 -17.40 9.04
N LYS A 328 10.61 -17.89 10.01
CA LYS A 328 10.27 -19.31 10.15
C LYS A 328 9.14 -19.75 9.21
N CYS A 329 8.15 -18.88 8.97
CA CYS A 329 7.00 -19.16 8.12
C CYS A 329 7.11 -18.53 6.72
N ARG A 330 8.33 -18.33 6.21
CA ARG A 330 8.54 -17.85 4.84
C ARG A 330 8.39 -19.00 3.86
N ASN A 331 7.72 -18.76 2.73
CA ASN A 331 7.63 -19.72 1.64
C ASN A 331 9.04 -20.00 1.07
N PRO A 332 9.58 -21.23 1.19
CA PRO A 332 10.94 -21.56 0.75
C PRO A 332 11.11 -21.42 -0.77
N GLU A 333 10.05 -21.66 -1.55
CA GLU A 333 10.07 -21.63 -3.01
C GLU A 333 10.11 -20.20 -3.58
N LYS A 334 9.80 -19.19 -2.75
CA LYS A 334 9.70 -17.77 -3.14
C LYS A 334 10.75 -16.89 -2.47
N MET A 335 11.78 -17.48 -1.86
CA MET A 335 12.84 -16.73 -1.19
C MET A 335 13.81 -16.05 -2.15
N ASP A 336 14.21 -16.74 -3.23
CA ASP A 336 15.17 -16.22 -4.21
C ASP A 336 14.43 -15.64 -5.43
N LEU A 337 14.06 -14.37 -5.31
CA LEU A 337 13.35 -13.66 -6.39
C LEU A 337 14.23 -13.45 -7.62
N VAL A 338 15.55 -13.28 -7.45
CA VAL A 338 16.50 -13.13 -8.54
C VAL A 338 16.60 -14.43 -9.33
N GLY A 339 16.77 -15.56 -8.64
CA GLY A 339 16.79 -16.90 -9.25
C GLY A 339 15.47 -17.24 -9.94
N LEU A 340 14.33 -16.91 -9.32
CA LEU A 340 13.01 -17.08 -9.94
C LEU A 340 12.85 -16.24 -11.20
N GLN A 341 13.31 -14.99 -11.19
CA GLN A 341 13.26 -14.14 -12.38
C GLN A 341 14.19 -14.67 -13.47
N ARG A 342 15.40 -15.11 -13.12
CA ARG A 342 16.36 -15.73 -14.05
C ARG A 342 15.77 -16.98 -14.69
N ALA A 343 15.23 -17.91 -13.90
CA ALA A 343 14.58 -19.12 -14.39
C ALA A 343 13.40 -18.82 -15.34
N LYS A 344 12.61 -17.77 -15.06
CA LYS A 344 11.53 -17.31 -15.95
C LYS A 344 12.03 -16.68 -17.25
N ARG A 345 13.12 -15.91 -17.21
CA ARG A 345 13.71 -15.24 -18.40
C ARG A 345 14.44 -16.22 -19.30
N GLU A 346 15.21 -17.11 -18.70
CA GLU A 346 15.93 -18.13 -19.45
C GLU A 346 14.93 -19.10 -20.06
N GLY A 347 13.84 -19.47 -19.38
CA GLY A 347 12.97 -20.52 -19.90
C GLY A 347 13.73 -21.85 -20.01
N ASP A 348 13.02 -22.96 -19.89
CA ASP A 348 13.63 -24.29 -19.99
C ASP A 348 13.98 -24.53 -21.47
N TYR A 349 15.13 -24.02 -21.96
CA TYR A 349 15.67 -24.21 -23.32
C TYR A 349 16.10 -25.68 -23.58
N GLY A 350 15.23 -26.64 -23.28
CA GLY A 350 15.39 -28.04 -23.64
C GLY A 350 14.48 -28.40 -24.81
N TYR A 351 15.06 -28.72 -25.98
CA TYR A 351 14.30 -29.27 -27.11
C TYR A 351 13.96 -30.75 -26.82
N GLY A 352 12.67 -31.14 -26.84
CA GLY A 352 12.26 -32.56 -26.78
C GLY A 352 10.91 -32.85 -26.10
N ALA A 353 10.46 -34.11 -26.15
CA ALA A 353 9.15 -34.56 -25.64
C ALA A 353 8.92 -34.32 -24.13
N LYS A 354 9.99 -34.18 -23.34
CA LYS A 354 9.92 -33.77 -21.91
C LYS A 354 9.49 -32.32 -21.74
N ALA A 355 9.81 -31.43 -22.70
CA ALA A 355 9.42 -30.02 -22.67
C ALA A 355 7.95 -29.82 -23.02
N MET A 356 7.35 -30.64 -23.89
CA MET A 356 5.91 -30.61 -24.14
C MET A 356 5.09 -31.14 -22.97
N LYS A 357 5.54 -32.23 -22.32
CA LYS A 357 4.86 -32.77 -21.12
C LYS A 357 4.96 -31.81 -19.93
N LYS A 358 6.09 -31.10 -19.78
CA LYS A 358 6.27 -30.00 -18.81
C LYS A 358 5.55 -28.71 -19.21
N ARG A 359 5.40 -28.37 -20.49
CA ARG A 359 4.57 -27.22 -20.94
C ARG A 359 3.10 -27.46 -20.64
N LYS A 360 2.58 -28.67 -20.88
CA LYS A 360 1.23 -29.06 -20.44
C LYS A 360 1.08 -28.99 -18.92
N LEU A 361 2.06 -29.49 -18.16
CA LEU A 361 2.07 -29.34 -16.70
C LEU A 361 2.12 -27.87 -16.28
N ALA A 362 2.92 -27.02 -16.96
CA ALA A 362 3.02 -25.60 -16.69
C ALA A 362 1.78 -24.81 -17.11
N GLU A 363 1.06 -25.23 -18.15
CA GLU A 363 -0.22 -24.69 -18.60
C GLU A 363 -1.36 -25.07 -17.62
N GLU A 364 -1.36 -26.31 -17.12
CA GLU A 364 -2.25 -26.78 -16.03
C GLU A 364 -1.94 -26.05 -14.70
N THR A 365 -0.65 -25.84 -14.40
CA THR A 365 -0.22 -25.03 -13.24
C THR A 365 -0.52 -23.54 -13.44
N GLN A 366 -0.54 -23.04 -14.68
CA GLN A 366 -0.88 -21.64 -15.01
C GLN A 366 -2.36 -21.33 -14.80
N GLN A 367 -3.26 -22.26 -15.12
CA GLN A 367 -4.70 -22.11 -14.82
C GLN A 367 -4.99 -22.19 -13.31
N ALA A 368 -4.20 -22.96 -12.54
CA ALA A 368 -4.26 -22.92 -11.08
C ALA A 368 -3.62 -21.64 -10.47
N ASN A 369 -2.60 -21.09 -11.14
CA ASN A 369 -1.83 -19.92 -10.69
C ASN A 369 -2.38 -18.56 -11.15
N THR A 370 -3.44 -18.47 -11.96
CA THR A 370 -4.01 -17.16 -12.33
C THR A 370 -4.47 -16.36 -11.11
N ASN A 371 -5.00 -17.03 -10.08
CA ASN A 371 -5.30 -16.42 -8.79
C ASN A 371 -4.04 -16.17 -7.92
N ASP A 372 -2.93 -16.86 -8.20
CA ASP A 372 -1.63 -16.63 -7.54
C ASP A 372 -0.94 -15.35 -8.06
N ILE A 373 -1.11 -15.04 -9.35
CA ILE A 373 -0.41 -13.92 -10.00
C ILE A 373 -0.99 -12.55 -9.59
N PHE A 374 -2.32 -12.43 -9.53
CA PHE A 374 -3.02 -11.17 -9.27
C PHE A 374 -3.61 -11.07 -7.85
N GLY A 375 -3.40 -12.13 -7.06
CA GLY A 375 -4.08 -12.35 -5.79
C GLY A 375 -5.60 -12.54 -5.95
N PRO A 376 -6.34 -12.57 -4.83
CA PRO A 376 -7.79 -12.72 -4.84
C PRO A 376 -8.50 -11.60 -5.63
N ALA A 377 -9.65 -11.92 -6.23
CA ALA A 377 -10.45 -10.93 -6.97
C ALA A 377 -10.80 -9.72 -6.08
N ILE A 378 -10.70 -8.53 -6.66
CA ILE A 378 -11.12 -7.29 -5.99
C ILE A 378 -12.59 -7.10 -6.37
N LYS A 379 -13.47 -7.19 -5.37
CA LYS A 379 -14.88 -6.83 -5.55
C LYS A 379 -14.94 -5.32 -5.78
N ILE A 380 -15.59 -4.91 -6.86
CA ILE A 380 -15.84 -3.49 -7.15
C ILE A 380 -16.84 -3.00 -6.07
N PRO A 381 -16.62 -1.83 -5.48
CA PRO A 381 -17.53 -1.25 -4.48
C PRO A 381 -18.96 -1.03 -5.01
#